data_AF-A0A353MGJ5-F1
#
_entry.id   AF-A0A353MGJ5-F1
#
_cell.length_a   1.000
_cell.length_b   1.000
_cell.length_c   1.000
_cell.angle_alpha   90.00
_cell.angle_beta   90.00
_cell.angle_gamma   90.00
#
_symmetry.space_group_name_H-M   'P 1'
#
loop_
_entity.id
_entity.type
_entity.pdbx_description
1 polymer ?
#
loop_
_entity_poly.entity_id
_entity_poly.type
_entity_poly.pdbx_seq_one_letter_code
_entity_poly.pdbx_strand_id
1 'polypeptide(L)'
;MVVESDITDLWETNIFGYGCAGWVEGDPVGGNRLGIADDAYVNSGIMVLNLDYWREHGVTAKCMQWLESNPEIALLPDQDAINVVLQGAKKNIDVK
;
A
#
# COMPACT_ATOMS: atom_id res chain seq x y z
N MET A 1 -4.14 17.14 2.14
CA MET A 1 -4.19 16.50 3.47
C MET A 1 -4.07 17.58 4.53
N VAL A 2 -4.87 17.49 5.59
CA VAL A 2 -4.73 18.30 6.81
C VAL A 2 -4.63 17.31 7.97
N VAL A 3 -3.68 17.53 8.89
CA VAL A 3 -3.46 16.70 10.07
C VAL A 3 -4.05 17.44 11.27
N GLU A 4 -5.11 16.88 11.86
CA GLU A 4 -5.85 17.50 12.96
C GLU A 4 -5.47 16.97 14.35
N SER A 5 -4.67 15.90 14.38
CA SER A 5 -4.27 15.18 15.60
C SER A 5 -2.82 14.73 15.57
N ASP A 6 -2.30 14.34 16.73
CA ASP A 6 -0.98 13.75 16.87
C ASP A 6 -0.89 12.42 16.10
N ILE A 7 0.25 12.20 15.43
CA ILE A 7 0.47 11.04 14.56
C ILE A 7 1.35 9.96 15.22
N THR A 8 1.62 10.03 16.53
CA THR A 8 2.50 9.08 17.23
C THR A 8 1.97 7.66 17.08
N ASP A 9 0.67 7.43 17.24
CA ASP A 9 0.06 6.10 17.05
C ASP A 9 0.28 5.55 15.63
N LEU A 10 0.21 6.42 14.61
CA LEU A 10 0.50 6.06 13.23
C LEU A 10 1.98 5.70 13.08
N TRP A 11 2.88 6.55 13.57
CA TRP A 11 4.34 6.36 13.48
C TRP A 11 4.84 5.12 14.22
N GLU A 12 4.28 4.81 15.38
CA GLU A 12 4.63 3.66 16.22
C GLU A 12 3.96 2.36 15.78
N THR A 13 3.18 2.39 14.69
CA THR A 13 2.58 1.19 14.12
C THR A 13 3.67 0.16 13.80
N ASN A 14 3.64 -0.98 14.51
CA ASN A 14 4.58 -2.06 14.26
C ASN A 14 4.33 -2.68 12.88
N ILE A 15 5.28 -2.49 11.96
CA ILE A 15 5.28 -3.00 10.59
C ILE A 15 6.37 -4.07 10.35
N PHE A 16 6.89 -4.69 11.41
CA PHE A 16 7.86 -5.77 11.27
C PHE A 16 7.28 -6.91 10.41
N GLY A 17 8.02 -7.33 9.38
CA GLY A 17 7.58 -8.33 8.40
C GLY A 17 6.62 -7.83 7.31
N TYR A 18 6.19 -6.57 7.37
CA TYR A 18 5.34 -5.94 6.35
C TYR A 18 6.14 -4.91 5.57
N GLY A 19 5.83 -4.76 4.27
CA GLY A 19 6.40 -3.72 3.41
C GLY A 19 5.79 -2.34 3.67
N CYS A 20 4.53 -2.28 4.11
CA CYS A 20 3.90 -1.05 4.55
C CYS A 20 2.69 -1.33 5.46
N ALA A 21 2.20 -0.25 6.08
CA ALA A 21 0.87 -0.17 6.64
C ALA A 21 0.10 0.99 6.02
N GLY A 22 -1.20 0.80 5.80
CA GLY A 22 -2.09 1.78 5.17
C GLY A 22 -3.53 1.51 5.56
N TRP A 23 -4.41 2.49 5.33
CA TRP A 23 -5.85 2.30 5.53
C TRP A 23 -6.44 1.55 4.33
N VAL A 24 -7.22 0.50 4.59
CA VAL A 24 -7.92 -0.26 3.54
C VAL A 24 -9.06 0.58 2.97
N GLU A 25 -9.08 0.77 1.65
CA GLU A 25 -10.20 1.42 0.98
C GLU A 25 -11.44 0.53 1.02
N GLY A 26 -12.57 1.10 1.42
CA GLY A 26 -13.86 0.41 1.37
C GLY A 26 -14.45 0.28 -0.04
N ASP A 27 -13.79 0.79 -1.08
CA ASP A 27 -14.24 0.68 -2.46
C ASP A 27 -13.69 -0.60 -3.11
N PRO A 28 -14.54 -1.62 -3.35
CA PRO A 28 -14.13 -2.89 -3.94
C PRO A 28 -13.67 -2.73 -5.40
N VAL A 29 -13.99 -1.63 -6.08
CA VAL A 29 -13.67 -1.43 -7.51
C VAL A 29 -12.16 -1.35 -7.74
N GLY A 30 -11.41 -0.74 -6.81
CA GLY A 30 -9.95 -0.61 -6.90
C GLY A 30 -9.25 -1.98 -6.88
N GLY A 31 -9.57 -2.79 -5.86
CA GLY A 31 -8.98 -4.11 -5.64
C GLY A 31 -9.40 -5.17 -6.65
N ASN A 32 -10.70 -5.27 -6.96
CA ASN A 32 -11.24 -6.33 -7.83
C ASN A 32 -10.66 -6.29 -9.25
N ARG A 33 -10.44 -5.09 -9.79
CA ARG A 33 -9.79 -4.89 -11.10
C ARG A 33 -8.37 -5.49 -11.15
N LEU A 34 -7.69 -5.56 -10.02
CA LEU A 34 -6.33 -6.07 -9.87
C LEU A 34 -6.29 -7.50 -9.30
N GLY A 35 -7.46 -8.13 -9.04
CA GLY A 35 -7.54 -9.44 -8.38
C GLY A 35 -7.09 -9.42 -6.91
N ILE A 36 -7.19 -8.26 -6.25
CA ILE A 36 -6.88 -8.08 -4.83
C ILE A 36 -8.19 -8.14 -4.04
N ALA A 37 -8.20 -8.88 -2.94
CA ALA A 37 -9.35 -8.95 -2.05
C ALA A 37 -9.72 -7.57 -1.51
N ASP A 38 -11.02 -7.30 -1.37
CA ASP A 38 -11.56 -6.00 -0.97
C ASP A 38 -11.01 -5.52 0.39
N ASP A 39 -10.62 -6.44 1.28
CA ASP A 39 -10.05 -6.16 2.61
C ASP A 39 -8.52 -5.95 2.61
N ALA A 40 -7.89 -5.90 1.43
CA ALA A 40 -6.43 -5.88 1.30
C ALA A 40 -5.88 -4.75 0.44
N TYR A 41 -6.75 -3.90 -0.14
CA TYR A 41 -6.36 -2.79 -1.00
C TYR A 41 -6.22 -1.50 -0.18
N VAL A 42 -4.98 -1.06 0.06
CA VAL A 42 -4.69 0.10 0.90
C VAL A 42 -4.60 1.40 0.10
N ASN A 43 -5.09 2.49 0.66
CA ASN A 43 -4.93 3.83 0.11
C ASN A 43 -3.46 4.29 0.20
N SER A 44 -2.92 4.88 -0.87
CA SER A 44 -1.53 5.39 -0.90
C SER A 44 -1.38 6.82 -0.36
N GLY A 45 -2.48 7.48 -0.01
CA GLY A 45 -2.49 8.86 0.48
C GLY A 45 -1.88 9.02 1.89
N ILE A 46 -2.02 8.01 2.76
CA ILE A 46 -1.35 7.95 4.07
C ILE A 46 -0.82 6.52 4.28
N MET A 47 0.49 6.40 4.47
CA MET A 47 1.15 5.12 4.67
C MET A 47 2.32 5.22 5.64
N VAL A 48 2.58 4.12 6.36
CA VAL A 48 3.86 3.90 7.06
C VAL A 48 4.66 2.90 6.21
N LEU A 49 5.86 3.29 5.78
CA LEU A 49 6.70 2.48 4.90
C LEU A 49 7.83 1.80 5.66
N ASN A 50 7.96 0.48 5.49
CA ASN A 50 9.11 -0.26 5.97
C ASN A 50 10.25 -0.15 4.95
N LEU A 51 11.07 0.89 5.08
CA LEU A 51 12.11 1.18 4.11
C LEU A 51 13.21 0.11 4.06
N ASP A 52 13.48 -0.60 5.16
CA ASP A 52 14.41 -1.72 5.18
C ASP A 52 13.87 -2.89 4.36
N TYR A 53 12.60 -3.26 4.56
CA TYR A 53 11.92 -4.26 3.74
C TYR A 53 11.97 -3.88 2.25
N TRP A 54 11.71 -2.62 1.92
CA TRP A 54 11.72 -2.15 0.53
C TRP A 54 13.08 -2.30 -0.15
N ARG A 55 14.16 -1.96 0.57
CA ARG A 55 15.53 -2.13 0.09
C ARG A 55 15.90 -3.60 -0.06
N GLU A 56 15.59 -4.41 0.95
CA GLU A 56 15.89 -5.85 0.96
C GLU A 56 15.16 -6.60 -0.16
N HIS A 57 13.89 -6.26 -0.42
CA HIS A 57 13.03 -6.99 -1.35
C HIS A 57 12.94 -6.34 -2.74
N GLY A 58 13.64 -5.23 -2.98
CA GLY A 58 13.64 -4.51 -4.26
C GLY A 58 12.26 -4.00 -4.66
N VAL A 59 11.45 -3.52 -3.71
CA VAL A 59 10.02 -3.19 -3.93
C VAL A 59 9.87 -2.12 -5.01
N THR A 60 10.67 -1.06 -4.98
CA THR A 60 10.61 0.02 -5.99
C THR A 60 10.80 -0.51 -7.41
N ALA A 61 11.79 -1.38 -7.64
CA ALA A 61 12.06 -1.94 -8.95
C ALA A 61 10.89 -2.81 -9.44
N LYS A 62 10.28 -3.59 -8.55
CA LYS A 62 9.09 -4.39 -8.84
C LYS A 62 7.88 -3.52 -9.17
N CYS A 63 7.68 -2.41 -8.46
CA CYS A 63 6.59 -1.47 -8.77
C CYS A 63 6.76 -0.87 -10.16
N MET A 64 7.97 -0.41 -10.51
CA MET A 64 8.26 0.13 -11.85
C MET A 64 8.05 -0.93 -12.93
N GLN A 65 8.55 -2.15 -12.73
CA GLN A 65 8.36 -3.25 -13.67
C GLN A 65 6.87 -3.59 -13.88
N TRP A 66 6.09 -3.59 -12.79
CA TRP A 66 4.66 -3.84 -12.86
C TRP A 66 3.95 -2.74 -13.66
N LEU A 67 4.27 -1.47 -13.41
CA LEU A 67 3.70 -0.33 -14.14
C LEU A 67 4.00 -0.38 -15.64
N GLU A 68 5.26 -0.66 -16.00
CA GLU A 68 5.69 -0.78 -17.40
C GLU A 68 4.99 -1.94 -18.12
N SER A 69 4.70 -3.03 -17.41
CA SER A 69 4.06 -4.23 -17.97
C SER A 69 2.53 -4.13 -18.00
N ASN A 70 1.93 -3.21 -17.25
CA ASN A 70 0.48 -3.14 -17.04
C ASN A 70 -0.12 -1.74 -17.26
N PRO A 71 0.24 -1.01 -18.35
CA PRO A 71 -0.18 0.38 -18.53
C PRO A 71 -1.70 0.56 -18.69
N GLU A 72 -2.40 -0.44 -19.22
CA GLU A 72 -3.86 -0.39 -19.43
C GLU A 72 -4.67 -0.59 -18.14
N ILE A 73 -4.05 -1.22 -17.14
CA ILE A 73 -4.68 -1.53 -15.85
C ILE A 73 -3.97 -0.82 -14.68
N ALA A 74 -3.21 0.23 -14.91
CA ALA A 74 -2.64 1.06 -13.85
C ALA A 74 -3.43 2.38 -13.76
N LEU A 75 -4.66 2.32 -13.22
CA LEU A 75 -5.54 3.49 -13.13
C LEU A 75 -5.09 4.47 -12.04
N LEU A 76 -4.56 3.94 -10.94
CA LEU A 76 -3.97 4.70 -9.84
C LEU A 76 -2.51 4.24 -9.69
N PRO A 77 -1.56 4.78 -10.48
CA PRO A 77 -0.29 4.12 -10.76
C PRO A 77 0.48 3.69 -9.50
N ASP A 78 0.73 4.61 -8.58
CA ASP A 78 1.46 4.33 -7.34
C ASP A 78 0.66 3.38 -6.42
N GLN A 79 -0.62 3.66 -6.21
CA GLN A 79 -1.49 2.86 -5.34
C GLN A 79 -1.63 1.42 -5.84
N ASP A 80 -1.89 1.24 -7.13
CA ASP A 80 -2.05 -0.06 -7.78
C ASP A 80 -0.76 -0.87 -7.69
N ALA A 81 0.37 -0.27 -8.07
CA ALA A 81 1.66 -0.94 -8.07
C ALA A 81 2.06 -1.39 -6.66
N ILE A 82 1.90 -0.52 -5.65
CA ILE A 82 2.17 -0.84 -4.25
C ILE A 82 1.28 -1.99 -3.79
N ASN A 83 -0.02 -1.93 -4.09
CA ASN A 83 -0.99 -2.94 -3.66
C ASN A 83 -0.71 -4.31 -4.27
N VAL A 84 -0.35 -4.37 -5.56
CA VAL A 84 0.01 -5.62 -6.24
C VAL A 84 1.35 -6.16 -5.74
N VAL A 85 2.40 -5.33 -5.70
CA VAL A 85 3.75 -5.79 -5.33
C VAL A 85 3.84 -6.23 -3.87
N LEU A 86 3.08 -5.60 -2.98
CA LEU A 86 3.02 -5.95 -1.56
C LEU A 86 1.81 -6.83 -1.22
N GLN A 87 1.22 -7.56 -2.17
CA GLN A 87 0.13 -8.48 -1.85
C GLN A 87 0.57 -9.50 -0.76
N GLY A 88 -0.20 -9.58 0.33
CA GLY A 88 0.14 -10.40 1.50
C GLY A 88 1.19 -9.82 2.46
N ALA A 89 1.81 -8.66 2.14
CA ALA A 89 2.85 -8.00 2.94
C ALA A 89 2.46 -6.58 3.36
N LYS A 90 1.16 -6.29 3.47
CA LYS A 90 0.61 -5.03 3.95
C LYS A 90 -0.12 -5.23 5.27
N LYS A 91 -0.09 -4.21 6.13
CA LYS A 91 -0.86 -4.17 7.37
C LYS A 91 -1.94 -3.10 7.30
N ASN A 92 -3.16 -3.44 7.68
CA ASN A 92 -4.22 -2.43 7.82
C ASN A 92 -3.96 -1.55 9.05
N ILE A 93 -4.26 -0.26 8.93
CA ILE A 93 -4.28 0.69 10.03
C ILE A 93 -5.73 1.00 10.37
N ASP A 94 -6.09 0.80 11.63
CA ASP A 94 -7.37 1.27 12.15
C ASP A 94 -7.27 2.77 12.42
N VAL A 95 -8.00 3.57 11.65
CA VAL A 95 -8.13 5.00 11.90
C VAL A 95 -9.26 5.18 12.91
N LYS A 96 -8.93 5.71 14.10
CA LYS A 96 -9.92 6.08 15.12
C LYS A 96 -10.58 7.42 14.81
#